data_AF-A0A2N3AHE4-F1
#
_entry.id   AF-A0A2N3AHE4-F1
#
_cell.length_a   1.000
_cell.length_b   1.000
_cell.length_c   1.000
_cell.angle_alpha   90.00
_cell.angle_beta   90.00
_cell.angle_gamma   90.00
#
_symmetry.space_group_name_H-M   'P 1'
#
loop_
_entity.id
_entity.type
_entity.pdbx_description
1 polymer ?
#
loop_
_entity_poly.entity_id
_entity_poly.type
_entity_poly.pdbx_seq_one_letter_code
_entity_poly.pdbx_strand_id
1 'polypeptide(L)'
;TRELFNKAKVDILTVFPPPAQTENKVINVNSASLEELTSILQITEPLARKIIILRDSLSEGFKDPQALTQLIEITTLEWEEWEEEGIVIIFE
;
A
#
# COMPACT_ATOMS: atom_id res chain seq x y z
N THR A 1 -5.03 21.66 15.33
CA THR A 1 -3.69 21.72 15.97
C THR A 1 -3.09 20.33 15.99
N ARG A 2 -1.76 20.19 15.88
CA ARG A 2 -1.01 18.91 15.89
C ARG A 2 -1.43 17.95 17.02
N GLU A 3 -1.98 18.49 18.10
CA GLU A 3 -2.53 17.73 19.23
C GLU A 3 -3.70 16.81 18.86
N LEU A 4 -4.60 17.20 17.97
CA LEU A 4 -5.71 16.35 17.55
C LEU A 4 -5.24 15.16 16.71
N PHE A 5 -4.25 15.39 15.83
CA PHE A 5 -3.63 14.33 15.02
C PHE A 5 -2.88 13.32 15.89
N ASN A 6 -2.08 13.82 16.86
CA ASN A 6 -1.37 12.96 17.79
C ASN A 6 -2.32 12.19 18.71
N LYS A 7 -3.41 12.81 19.18
CA LYS A 7 -4.40 12.14 20.02
C LYS A 7 -5.15 11.04 19.26
N ALA A 8 -5.54 11.30 18.01
CA ALA A 8 -6.11 10.28 17.14
C ALA A 8 -5.11 9.14 16.88
N LYS A 9 -3.84 9.43 16.55
CA LYS A 9 -2.80 8.41 16.33
C LYS A 9 -2.57 7.53 17.59
N VAL A 10 -2.56 8.13 18.77
CA VAL A 10 -2.45 7.38 20.05
C VAL A 10 -3.68 6.51 20.30
N ASP A 11 -4.90 7.05 20.15
CA ASP A 11 -6.14 6.28 20.36
C ASP A 11 -6.23 5.07 19.40
N ILE A 12 -5.81 5.22 18.14
CA ILE A 12 -5.79 4.13 17.13
C ILE A 12 -4.79 3.02 17.53
N LEU A 13 -3.59 3.39 18.00
CA LEU A 13 -2.55 2.45 18.43
C LEU A 13 -2.86 1.72 19.76
N THR A 14 -3.86 2.20 20.52
CA THR A 14 -4.38 1.46 21.69
C THR A 14 -5.47 0.45 21.33
N VAL A 15 -6.15 0.62 20.20
CA VAL A 15 -7.21 -0.28 19.72
C VAL A 15 -6.64 -1.38 18.81
N PHE A 16 -5.58 -1.06 18.06
CA PHE A 16 -4.83 -2.03 17.26
C PHE A 16 -3.44 -2.21 17.89
N PRO A 17 -3.06 -3.42 18.33
CA PRO A 17 -1.68 -3.65 18.75
C PRO A 17 -0.74 -3.17 17.62
N PRO A 18 0.45 -2.61 17.94
CA PRO A 18 1.42 -2.30 16.91
C PRO A 18 1.60 -3.57 16.07
N PRO A 19 1.55 -3.49 14.73
CA PRO A 19 1.68 -4.67 13.87
C PRO A 19 2.92 -5.40 14.33
N ALA A 20 2.69 -6.56 14.95
CA ALA A 20 3.75 -7.40 15.49
C ALA A 20 4.69 -7.63 14.33
N GLN A 21 5.95 -7.19 14.44
CA GLN A 21 7.00 -7.26 13.40
C GLN A 21 6.82 -8.49 12.51
N THR A 22 5.98 -8.36 11.50
CA THR A 22 5.68 -9.41 10.53
C THR A 22 6.76 -9.23 9.51
N GLU A 23 7.55 -10.27 9.33
CA GLU A 23 8.51 -10.46 8.26
C GLU A 23 8.16 -9.57 7.06
N ASN A 24 9.06 -8.67 6.68
CA ASN A 24 8.80 -7.66 5.65
C ASN A 24 8.07 -8.31 4.47
N LYS A 25 6.82 -7.89 4.23
CA LYS A 25 5.99 -8.48 3.17
C LYS A 25 6.40 -7.83 1.87
N VAL A 26 7.26 -8.52 1.12
CA VAL A 26 7.71 -8.04 -0.18
C VAL A 26 6.68 -8.40 -1.24
N ILE A 27 6.21 -7.42 -2.00
CA ILE A 27 5.28 -7.62 -3.11
C ILE A 27 5.81 -6.95 -4.38
N ASN A 28 5.85 -7.71 -5.48
CA ASN A 28 6.15 -7.15 -6.80
C ASN A 28 4.84 -6.74 -7.49
N VAL A 29 4.61 -5.45 -7.68
CA VAL A 29 3.37 -4.93 -8.31
C VAL A 29 3.26 -5.25 -9.81
N ASN A 30 4.37 -5.58 -10.47
CA ASN A 30 4.37 -6.01 -11.86
C ASN A 30 3.96 -7.47 -12.02
N SER A 31 4.26 -8.33 -11.05
CA SER A 31 3.91 -9.76 -11.12
C SER A 31 2.78 -10.19 -10.19
N ALA A 32 2.38 -9.35 -9.23
CA ALA A 32 1.37 -9.69 -8.23
C ALA A 32 0.01 -9.99 -8.86
N SER A 33 -0.62 -11.02 -8.31
CA SER A 33 -2.00 -11.36 -8.59
C SER A 33 -2.99 -10.43 -7.88
N LEU A 34 -4.25 -10.47 -8.30
CA LEU A 34 -5.33 -9.69 -7.66
C LEU A 34 -5.45 -10.04 -6.16
N GLU A 35 -5.38 -11.33 -5.82
CA GLU A 35 -5.45 -11.78 -4.42
C GLU A 35 -4.27 -11.28 -3.60
N GLU A 36 -3.04 -11.35 -4.12
CA GLU A 36 -1.84 -10.83 -3.44
C GLU A 36 -1.93 -9.32 -3.20
N LEU A 37 -2.39 -8.55 -4.18
CA LEU A 37 -2.60 -7.11 -4.02
C LEU A 37 -3.62 -6.83 -2.91
N THR A 38 -4.77 -7.50 -2.91
CA THR A 38 -5.80 -7.28 -1.88
C THR A 38 -5.38 -7.79 -0.49
N SER A 39 -4.62 -8.88 -0.42
CA SER A 39 -4.24 -9.50 0.87
C SER A 39 -3.00 -8.88 1.49
N ILE A 40 -2.04 -8.42 0.68
CA ILE A 40 -0.80 -7.82 1.18
C ILE A 40 -0.97 -6.32 1.38
N LEU A 41 -1.47 -5.59 0.37
CA LEU A 41 -1.67 -4.14 0.47
C LEU A 41 -2.94 -3.78 1.23
N GLN A 42 -3.75 -4.76 1.62
CA GLN A 42 -5.04 -4.59 2.30
C GLN A 42 -6.02 -3.66 1.56
N ILE A 43 -5.86 -3.54 0.24
CA ILE A 43 -6.69 -2.70 -0.62
C ILE A 43 -7.95 -3.44 -1.09
N THR A 44 -8.93 -2.65 -1.52
CA THR A 44 -10.16 -3.20 -2.11
C THR A 44 -9.92 -3.82 -3.49
N GLU A 45 -10.70 -4.85 -3.84
CA GLU A 45 -10.63 -5.51 -5.16
C GLU A 45 -10.72 -4.52 -6.34
N PRO A 46 -11.61 -3.50 -6.35
CA PRO A 46 -11.65 -2.51 -7.43
C PRO A 46 -10.35 -1.73 -7.58
N LEU A 47 -9.67 -1.39 -6.47
CA LEU A 47 -8.40 -0.68 -6.51
C LEU A 47 -7.29 -1.59 -7.04
N ALA A 48 -7.24 -2.84 -6.59
CA ALA A 48 -6.29 -3.83 -7.10
C ALA A 48 -6.46 -4.08 -8.61
N ARG A 49 -7.70 -4.09 -9.12
CA ARG A 49 -7.99 -4.16 -10.56
C ARG A 49 -7.48 -2.93 -11.31
N LYS A 50 -7.60 -1.72 -10.74
CA LYS A 50 -7.04 -0.50 -11.35
C LYS A 50 -5.52 -0.56 -11.45
N ILE A 51 -4.84 -1.08 -10.43
CA ILE A 51 -3.39 -1.31 -10.46
C ILE A 51 -3.01 -2.24 -11.61
N ILE A 52 -3.72 -3.36 -11.77
CA ILE A 52 -3.50 -4.31 -12.88
C ILE A 52 -3.74 -3.65 -14.24
N ILE A 53 -4.83 -2.89 -14.40
CA ILE A 53 -5.12 -2.19 -15.66
C ILE A 53 -4.03 -1.16 -15.97
N LEU A 54 -3.59 -0.41 -14.96
CA LEU A 54 -2.54 0.59 -15.11
C LEU A 54 -1.21 -0.09 -15.49
N ARG A 55 -0.85 -1.18 -14.81
CA ARG A 55 0.30 -2.02 -15.16
C ARG A 55 0.25 -2.49 -16.61
N ASP A 56 -0.88 -3.08 -17.03
CA ASP A 56 -1.04 -3.63 -18.38
C ASP A 56 -1.06 -2.52 -19.44
N SER A 57 -1.42 -1.28 -19.06
CA SER A 57 -1.32 -0.11 -19.94
C SER A 57 0.11 0.42 -20.10
N LEU A 58 0.99 0.13 -19.14
CA LEU A 58 2.41 0.47 -19.19
C LEU A 58 3.15 -0.64 -19.95
N SER A 59 3.77 -0.30 -21.08
CA SER A 59 4.41 -1.29 -21.96
C SER A 59 5.51 -2.13 -21.27
N GLU A 60 6.10 -1.63 -20.18
CA GLU A 60 7.13 -2.31 -19.40
C GLU A 60 6.76 -2.48 -17.91
N GLY A 61 5.48 -2.30 -17.55
CA GLY A 61 5.02 -2.25 -16.17
C GLY A 61 5.45 -0.99 -15.41
N PHE A 62 5.28 -1.02 -14.09
CA PHE A 62 5.73 0.01 -13.18
C PHE A 62 7.26 -0.01 -13.05
N LYS A 63 7.91 1.15 -13.19
CA LYS A 63 9.36 1.34 -12.98
C LYS A 63 9.67 2.13 -11.71
N ASP A 64 8.68 2.84 -11.21
CA ASP A 64 8.82 3.77 -10.10
C ASP A 64 7.55 3.77 -9.24
N PRO A 65 7.68 4.05 -7.94
CA PRO A 65 6.54 4.15 -7.03
C PRO A 65 5.63 5.34 -7.35
N GLN A 66 6.11 6.38 -8.03
CA GLN A 66 5.25 7.50 -8.42
C GLN A 66 4.19 7.09 -9.43
N ALA A 67 4.43 6.05 -10.23
CA ALA A 67 3.44 5.52 -11.15
C ALA A 67 2.20 4.96 -10.44
N LEU A 68 2.32 4.45 -9.20
CA LEU A 68 1.16 4.06 -8.38
C LEU A 68 0.36 5.27 -7.87
N THR A 69 1.03 6.40 -7.62
CA THR A 69 0.37 7.66 -7.21
C THR A 69 -0.49 8.29 -8.30
N GLN A 70 -0.46 7.77 -9.54
CA GLN A 70 -1.44 8.13 -10.57
C GLN A 70 -2.87 7.68 -10.21
N LEU A 71 -3.00 6.67 -9.35
CA LEU A 71 -4.26 6.28 -8.75
C LEU A 71 -4.55 7.25 -7.62
N ILE A 72 -5.53 8.14 -7.80
CA ILE A 72 -5.93 9.13 -6.79
C ILE A 72 -6.40 8.47 -5.48
N GLU A 73 -6.79 7.20 -5.55
CA GLU A 73 -7.10 6.39 -4.39
C GLU A 73 -5.87 6.09 -3.52
N ILE A 74 -4.69 5.93 -4.15
CA ILE A 74 -3.42 5.70 -3.45
C ILE A 74 -2.79 7.04 -3.13
N THR A 75 -3.07 7.50 -1.91
CA THR A 75 -2.49 8.74 -1.38
C THR A 75 -1.18 8.46 -0.66
N THR A 76 -0.43 9.52 -0.34
CA THR A 76 0.79 9.43 0.49
C THR A 76 0.53 8.76 1.84
N LEU A 77 -0.71 8.83 2.36
CA LEU A 77 -1.09 8.21 3.63
C LEU A 77 -1.06 6.67 3.55
N GLU A 78 -1.63 6.07 2.50
CA GLU A 78 -1.60 4.61 2.34
C GLU A 78 -0.15 4.12 2.16
N TRP A 79 0.70 4.92 1.53
CA TRP A 79 2.12 4.59 1.36
C TRP A 79 2.87 4.57 2.70
N GLU A 80 2.63 5.55 3.57
CA GLU A 80 3.19 5.58 4.93
C GLU A 80 2.66 4.40 5.77
N GLU A 81 1.37 4.05 5.64
CA GLU A 81 0.78 2.91 6.32
C GLU A 81 1.43 1.58 5.89
N TRP A 82 1.67 1.39 4.59
CA TRP A 82 2.39 0.20 4.10
C TRP A 82 3.82 0.12 4.63
N GLU A 83 4.54 1.24 4.70
CA GLU A 83 5.88 1.28 5.32
C GLU A 83 5.82 0.97 6.83
N GLU A 84 4.84 1.51 7.56
CA GLU A 84 4.62 1.21 8.99
C GLU A 84 4.23 -0.27 9.22
N GLU A 85 3.53 -0.90 8.28
CA GLU A 85 3.19 -2.34 8.30
C GLU A 85 4.34 -3.25 7.83
N GLY A 86 5.47 -2.69 7.38
CA GLY A 86 6.61 -3.46 6.89
C GLY A 86 6.39 -4.06 5.50
N ILE A 87 5.45 -3.53 4.72
CA ILE A 87 5.21 -3.91 3.33
C ILE A 87 6.25 -3.22 2.46
N VAL A 88 6.95 -3.99 1.64
CA VAL A 88 7.96 -3.49 0.71
C VAL A 88 7.49 -3.75 -0.71
N ILE A 89 7.20 -2.67 -1.43
CA ILE A 89 6.79 -2.75 -2.84
C ILE A 89 8.03 -2.70 -3.73
N ILE A 90 8.19 -3.72 -4.59
CA ILE A 90 9.26 -3.80 -5.58
C ILE A 90 8.69 -3.74 -7.01
N PHE A 91 9.54 -3.30 -7.95
CA PHE A 91 9.16 -2.97 -9.33
C PHE A 91 9.98 -3.75 -10.37
N GLU A 92 10.41 -4.97 -10.00
CA GLU A 92 11.24 -5.84 -10.85
C GLU A 92 10.49 -6.39 -12.06
#